data_AF-A0A962T6P1-F1
#
_entry.id   AF-A0A962T6P1-F1
#
_cell.length_a   1.000
_cell.length_b   1.000
_cell.length_c   1.000
_cell.angle_alpha   90.00
_cell.angle_beta   90.00
_cell.angle_gamma   90.00
#
_symmetry.space_group_name_H-M   'P 1'
#
loop_
_entity.id
_entity.type
_entity.pdbx_description
1 polymer ?
#
loop_
_entity_poly.entity_id
_entity_poly.type
_entity_poly.pdbx_seq_one_letter_code
_entity_poly.pdbx_strand_id
1 'polypeptide(L)'
;MTGQLWIKGVTHTPNKVLHPWLQQELAAIIATLPPLDKTPNAPQNRAAWVRWQEGLSVRFTLLDSLPPLRLLLVMDNIAGHKSASLVCWLMAHGIMPLYTPLSGSWLNMAESIQRILVSRALAGQQPDSSAQLIEWLEAVARGWNAHPTPSIWGGKRALRRQQARERRYHLGGSGAVTHQPIPQRDRYQWPQAKQMTH
;
A
#
# COMPACT_ATOMS: atom_id res chain seq x y z
N MET A 1 -13.79 7.17 -4.67
CA MET A 1 -13.19 5.90 -4.19
C MET A 1 -13.99 5.43 -2.99
N THR A 2 -14.37 4.15 -2.93
CA THR A 2 -15.25 3.60 -1.88
C THR A 2 -14.54 3.37 -0.55
N GLY A 3 -13.21 3.20 -0.55
CA GLY A 3 -12.42 2.89 0.65
C GLY A 3 -12.60 1.46 1.15
N GLN A 4 -13.23 0.59 0.35
CA GLN A 4 -13.43 -0.82 0.68
C GLN A 4 -12.14 -1.62 0.61
N LEU A 5 -12.09 -2.70 1.39
CA LEU A 5 -10.96 -3.61 1.48
C LEU A 5 -11.36 -5.02 1.07
N TRP A 6 -10.55 -5.63 0.22
CA TRP A 6 -10.63 -7.06 -0.10
C TRP A 6 -9.44 -7.75 0.55
N ILE A 7 -9.73 -8.70 1.42
CA ILE A 7 -8.72 -9.42 2.21
C ILE A 7 -9.07 -10.90 2.22
N LYS A 8 -8.04 -11.73 2.10
CA LYS A 8 -8.11 -13.17 2.32
C LYS A 8 -6.98 -13.60 3.25
N GLY A 9 -7.32 -14.17 4.39
CA GLY A 9 -6.36 -14.77 5.30
C GLY A 9 -5.70 -16.01 4.71
N VAL A 10 -4.37 -16.00 4.68
CA VAL A 10 -3.53 -17.13 4.26
C VAL A 10 -2.29 -17.20 5.15
N THR A 11 -1.73 -18.38 5.34
CA THR A 11 -0.50 -18.54 6.14
C THR A 11 0.75 -18.16 5.35
N HIS A 12 0.71 -18.26 4.03
CA HIS A 12 1.78 -17.89 3.11
C HIS A 12 1.21 -17.30 1.82
N THR A 13 1.91 -16.32 1.25
CA THR A 13 1.44 -15.59 0.06
C THR A 13 2.45 -15.69 -1.10
N PRO A 14 2.80 -16.90 -1.58
CA PRO A 14 3.57 -17.03 -2.81
C PRO A 14 2.73 -16.56 -4.00
N ASN A 15 3.38 -16.26 -5.13
CA ASN A 15 2.69 -15.83 -6.36
C ASN A 15 1.57 -16.80 -6.79
N LYS A 16 1.75 -18.12 -6.58
CA LYS A 16 0.73 -19.15 -6.88
C LYS A 16 -0.56 -19.03 -6.05
N VAL A 17 -0.52 -18.31 -4.93
CA VAL A 17 -1.69 -17.99 -4.08
C VAL A 17 -2.16 -16.57 -4.37
N LEU A 18 -1.23 -15.61 -4.42
CA LEU A 18 -1.54 -14.20 -4.60
C LEU A 18 -2.18 -13.90 -5.96
N HIS A 19 -1.61 -14.41 -7.06
CA HIS A 19 -2.05 -14.03 -8.40
C HIS A 19 -3.48 -14.52 -8.68
N PRO A 20 -3.85 -15.79 -8.44
CA PRO A 20 -5.23 -16.23 -8.68
C PRO A 20 -6.25 -15.45 -7.85
N TRP A 21 -5.94 -15.18 -6.58
CA TRP A 21 -6.81 -14.37 -5.73
C TRP A 21 -6.96 -12.94 -6.26
N LEU A 22 -5.85 -12.27 -6.57
CA LEU A 22 -5.88 -10.91 -7.11
C LEU A 22 -6.65 -10.83 -8.44
N GLN A 23 -6.44 -11.81 -9.32
CA GLN A 23 -7.16 -11.92 -10.60
C GLN A 23 -8.67 -12.06 -10.38
N GLN A 24 -9.08 -12.92 -9.45
CA GLN A 24 -10.49 -13.11 -9.10
C GLN A 24 -11.14 -11.81 -8.59
N GLU A 25 -10.50 -11.13 -7.64
CA GLU A 25 -11.05 -9.89 -7.07
C GLU A 25 -11.11 -8.76 -8.13
N LEU A 26 -10.07 -8.62 -8.96
CA LEU A 26 -10.05 -7.60 -10.00
C LEU A 26 -11.11 -7.86 -11.08
N ALA A 27 -11.32 -9.13 -11.46
CA ALA A 27 -12.37 -9.49 -12.40
C ALA A 27 -13.76 -9.17 -11.84
N ALA A 28 -14.00 -9.46 -10.56
CA ALA A 28 -15.23 -9.10 -9.87
C ALA A 28 -15.43 -7.58 -9.83
N ILE A 29 -14.39 -6.80 -9.53
CA ILE A 29 -14.45 -5.33 -9.56
C ILE A 29 -14.82 -4.84 -10.97
N ILE A 30 -14.14 -5.32 -12.02
CA ILE A 30 -14.44 -4.92 -13.41
C ILE A 30 -15.89 -5.23 -13.78
N ALA A 31 -16.43 -6.38 -13.37
CA ALA A 31 -17.80 -6.78 -13.66
C ALA A 31 -18.84 -5.82 -13.05
N THR A 32 -18.49 -5.09 -11.98
CA THR A 32 -19.35 -4.09 -11.34
C THR A 32 -19.20 -2.68 -11.91
N LEU A 33 -18.17 -2.42 -12.72
CA LEU A 33 -17.97 -1.10 -13.30
C LEU A 33 -19.03 -0.82 -14.37
N PRO A 34 -19.56 0.42 -14.45
CA PRO A 34 -20.47 0.79 -15.51
C PRO A 34 -19.84 0.58 -16.89
N PRO A 35 -20.66 0.32 -17.93
CA PRO A 35 -20.16 0.26 -19.30
C PRO A 35 -19.49 1.58 -19.66
N LEU A 36 -18.54 1.53 -20.59
CA LEU A 36 -17.93 2.75 -21.10
C LEU A 36 -18.94 3.51 -21.95
N ASP A 37 -19.13 4.79 -21.65
CA ASP A 37 -20.04 5.68 -22.41
C ASP A 37 -19.72 5.69 -23.91
N LYS A 38 -18.42 5.57 -24.24
CA LYS A 38 -17.91 5.43 -25.61
C LYS A 38 -16.83 4.38 -25.63
N THR A 39 -17.00 3.38 -26.50
CA THR A 39 -15.92 2.42 -26.77
C THR A 39 -14.91 3.11 -27.68
N PRO A 40 -13.64 3.28 -27.24
CA PRO A 40 -12.62 3.89 -28.08
C PRO A 40 -12.32 3.01 -29.28
N ASN A 41 -12.00 3.61 -30.44
CA ASN A 41 -11.44 2.85 -31.55
C ASN A 41 -10.02 2.36 -31.20
N ALA A 42 -9.48 1.41 -31.97
CA ALA A 42 -8.20 0.78 -31.65
C ALA A 42 -7.02 1.79 -31.49
N PRO A 43 -6.85 2.80 -32.38
CA PRO A 43 -5.82 3.84 -32.18
C PRO A 43 -6.01 4.66 -30.91
N GLN A 44 -7.25 5.12 -30.63
CA GLN A 44 -7.57 5.88 -29.42
C GLN A 44 -7.33 5.07 -28.15
N ASN A 45 -7.71 3.80 -28.16
CA ASN A 45 -7.47 2.90 -27.04
C ASN A 45 -5.97 2.75 -26.79
N ARG A 46 -5.19 2.40 -27.81
CA ARG A 46 -3.74 2.26 -27.71
C ARG A 46 -3.08 3.54 -27.20
N ALA A 47 -3.49 4.70 -27.68
CA ALA A 47 -3.00 5.99 -27.17
C ALA A 47 -3.28 6.19 -25.67
N ALA A 48 -4.47 5.78 -25.18
CA ALA A 48 -4.78 5.85 -23.75
C ALA A 48 -3.84 4.96 -22.91
N TRP A 49 -3.54 3.74 -23.37
CA TRP A 49 -2.58 2.86 -22.71
C TRP A 49 -1.16 3.45 -22.71
N VAL A 50 -0.70 3.96 -23.86
CA VAL A 50 0.62 4.60 -23.97
C VAL A 50 0.73 5.79 -23.04
N ARG A 51 -0.30 6.64 -22.97
CA ARG A 51 -0.34 7.82 -22.09
C ARG A 51 -0.10 7.45 -20.63
N TRP A 52 -0.67 6.35 -20.15
CA TRP A 52 -0.46 5.91 -18.77
C TRP A 52 0.92 5.29 -18.52
N GLN A 53 1.69 4.96 -19.56
CA GLN A 53 3.10 4.63 -19.44
C GLN A 53 4.02 5.85 -19.49
N GLU A 54 3.52 7.03 -19.85
CA GLU A 54 4.28 8.28 -19.82
C GLU A 54 4.70 8.59 -18.37
N GLY A 55 6.00 8.71 -18.13
CA GLY A 55 6.56 8.95 -16.81
C GLY A 55 6.88 7.70 -15.97
N LEU A 56 6.54 6.49 -16.43
CA LEU A 56 7.02 5.27 -15.78
C LEU A 56 8.52 5.08 -16.05
N SER A 57 9.30 4.85 -15.00
CA SER A 57 10.74 4.53 -15.12
C SER A 57 11.00 3.18 -15.78
N VAL A 58 10.04 2.27 -15.73
CA VAL A 58 10.07 0.96 -16.42
C VAL A 58 8.76 0.83 -17.19
N ARG A 59 8.86 0.67 -18.51
CA ARG A 59 7.73 0.45 -19.40
C ARG A 59 7.71 -1.02 -19.82
N PHE A 60 6.53 -1.62 -19.85
CA PHE A 60 6.34 -2.96 -20.37
C PHE A 60 5.73 -2.90 -21.78
N THR A 61 6.07 -3.88 -22.61
CA THR A 61 5.49 -3.99 -23.95
C THR A 61 4.00 -4.23 -23.86
N LEU A 62 3.23 -3.40 -24.57
CA LEU A 62 1.78 -3.57 -24.68
C LEU A 62 1.45 -4.76 -25.59
N LEU A 63 0.36 -5.47 -25.29
CA LEU A 63 -0.19 -6.49 -26.19
C LEU A 63 -0.60 -5.87 -27.55
N ASP A 64 -0.61 -6.69 -28.61
CA ASP A 64 -1.01 -6.26 -29.96
C ASP A 64 -2.49 -5.88 -30.01
N SER A 65 -3.33 -6.65 -29.32
CA SER A 65 -4.74 -6.34 -29.10
C SER A 65 -4.95 -5.97 -27.64
N LEU A 66 -5.54 -4.80 -27.41
CA LEU A 66 -5.84 -4.29 -26.07
C LEU A 66 -7.35 -4.07 -25.95
N PRO A 67 -7.99 -4.56 -24.88
CA PRO A 67 -9.34 -4.11 -24.55
C PRO A 67 -9.31 -2.64 -24.12
N PRO A 68 -10.48 -1.97 -24.09
CA PRO A 68 -10.60 -0.66 -23.48
C PRO A 68 -10.04 -0.63 -22.06
N LEU A 69 -9.27 0.39 -21.72
CA LEU A 69 -8.77 0.57 -20.36
C LEU A 69 -9.94 0.81 -19.40
N ARG A 70 -10.08 -0.03 -18.38
CA ARG A 70 -11.17 -0.01 -17.38
C ARG A 70 -10.69 0.35 -15.97
N LEU A 71 -9.47 -0.01 -15.61
CA LEU A 71 -8.94 0.14 -14.25
C LEU A 71 -7.46 0.54 -14.27
N LEU A 72 -7.08 1.43 -13.35
CA LEU A 72 -5.68 1.68 -12.99
C LEU A 72 -5.39 0.97 -11.67
N LEU A 73 -4.42 0.08 -11.66
CA LEU A 73 -4.04 -0.70 -10.48
C LEU A 73 -2.69 -0.20 -9.96
N VAL A 74 -2.69 0.46 -8.80
CA VAL A 74 -1.45 0.91 -8.14
C VAL A 74 -0.91 -0.19 -7.23
N MET A 75 0.34 -0.61 -7.43
CA MET A 75 0.99 -1.70 -6.68
C MET A 75 2.38 -1.28 -6.21
N ASP A 76 2.91 -1.97 -5.20
CA ASP A 76 4.31 -1.80 -4.83
C ASP A 76 5.27 -2.36 -5.90
N ASN A 77 6.57 -2.09 -5.74
CA ASN A 77 7.57 -2.40 -6.76
C ASN A 77 8.19 -3.81 -6.64
N ILE A 78 7.64 -4.73 -5.85
CA ILE A 78 8.25 -6.04 -5.63
C ILE A 78 8.21 -6.92 -6.88
N ALA A 79 9.19 -7.84 -7.00
CA ALA A 79 9.35 -8.68 -8.19
C ALA A 79 8.11 -9.52 -8.51
N GLY A 80 7.40 -10.02 -7.48
CA GLY A 80 6.20 -10.84 -7.66
C GLY A 80 5.04 -10.13 -8.36
N HIS A 81 4.97 -8.80 -8.28
CA HIS A 81 3.93 -8.01 -8.96
C HIS A 81 4.26 -7.68 -10.42
N LYS A 82 5.48 -8.01 -10.87
CA LYS A 82 5.99 -7.72 -12.21
C LYS A 82 6.17 -8.96 -13.07
N SER A 83 5.71 -10.12 -12.60
CA SER A 83 5.77 -11.34 -13.41
C SER A 83 5.04 -11.15 -14.74
N ALA A 84 5.64 -11.59 -15.84
CA ALA A 84 5.05 -11.45 -17.17
C ALA A 84 3.62 -12.02 -17.26
N SER A 85 3.37 -13.18 -16.63
CA SER A 85 2.04 -13.80 -16.59
C SER A 85 0.98 -12.88 -16.00
N LEU A 86 1.25 -12.27 -14.84
CA LEU A 86 0.34 -11.32 -14.19
C LEU A 86 0.14 -10.07 -15.06
N VAL A 87 1.22 -9.45 -15.54
CA VAL A 87 1.13 -8.20 -16.31
C VAL A 87 0.37 -8.41 -17.62
N CYS A 88 0.60 -9.53 -18.33
CA CYS A 88 -0.17 -9.90 -19.51
C CYS A 88 -1.66 -10.12 -19.20
N TRP A 89 -1.97 -10.80 -18.08
CA TRP A 89 -3.35 -10.99 -17.66
C TRP A 89 -4.04 -9.65 -17.35
N LEU A 90 -3.37 -8.75 -16.63
CA LEU A 90 -3.91 -7.41 -16.32
C LEU A 90 -4.23 -6.64 -17.61
N MET A 91 -3.31 -6.63 -18.58
CA MET A 91 -3.54 -5.99 -19.89
C MET A 91 -4.75 -6.58 -20.62
N ALA A 92 -4.84 -7.91 -20.67
CA ALA A 92 -5.95 -8.62 -21.31
C ALA A 92 -7.32 -8.35 -20.68
N HIS A 93 -7.36 -7.85 -19.44
CA HIS A 93 -8.57 -7.51 -18.70
C HIS A 93 -8.83 -6.00 -18.61
N GLY A 94 -8.10 -5.17 -19.36
CA GLY A 94 -8.34 -3.72 -19.33
C GLY A 94 -7.75 -3.03 -18.10
N ILE A 95 -6.72 -3.63 -17.48
CA ILE A 95 -6.11 -3.11 -16.25
C ILE A 95 -4.68 -2.62 -16.53
N MET A 96 -4.40 -1.37 -16.21
CA MET A 96 -3.06 -0.79 -16.28
C MET A 96 -2.38 -0.86 -14.90
N PRO A 97 -1.34 -1.70 -14.71
CA PRO A 97 -0.52 -1.68 -13.50
C PRO A 97 0.38 -0.44 -13.46
N LEU A 98 0.40 0.24 -12.32
CA LEU A 98 1.26 1.37 -12.00
C LEU A 98 2.04 1.04 -10.73
N TYR A 99 3.37 1.07 -10.80
CA TYR A 99 4.21 0.70 -9.66
C TYR A 99 4.68 1.94 -8.89
N THR A 100 4.65 1.88 -7.56
CA THR A 100 5.27 2.93 -6.74
C THR A 100 6.77 2.98 -7.01
N PRO A 101 7.40 4.18 -7.08
CA PRO A 101 8.83 4.29 -7.30
C PRO A 101 9.62 3.63 -6.16
N LEU A 102 10.87 3.24 -6.45
CA LEU A 102 11.81 2.79 -5.42
C LEU A 102 11.92 3.86 -4.33
N SER A 103 11.97 3.45 -3.06
CA SER A 103 11.93 4.33 -1.87
C SER A 103 10.66 5.19 -1.71
N GLY A 104 9.60 4.92 -2.49
CA GLY A 104 8.32 5.62 -2.43
C GLY A 104 7.29 4.98 -1.50
N SER A 105 7.68 4.36 -0.38
CA SER A 105 6.71 3.69 0.54
C SER A 105 5.65 4.65 1.10
N TRP A 106 5.96 5.95 1.19
CA TRP A 106 4.97 6.99 1.53
C TRP A 106 3.82 7.10 0.52
N LEU A 107 4.04 6.66 -0.73
CA LEU A 107 2.98 6.55 -1.72
C LEU A 107 2.20 5.24 -1.56
N ASN A 108 2.67 4.26 -0.80
CA ASN A 108 1.92 3.01 -0.66
C ASN A 108 0.74 3.19 0.31
N MET A 109 -0.42 3.58 -0.22
CA MET A 109 -1.66 3.68 0.58
C MET A 109 -2.06 2.35 1.21
N ALA A 110 -1.78 1.22 0.54
CA ALA A 110 -2.07 -0.09 1.08
C ALA A 110 -1.29 -0.36 2.37
N GLU A 111 -0.03 0.07 2.47
CA GLU A 111 0.78 -0.03 3.68
C GLU A 111 0.19 0.79 4.84
N SER A 112 -0.31 1.99 4.55
CA SER A 112 -0.98 2.84 5.57
C SER A 112 -2.23 2.17 6.12
N ILE A 113 -3.05 1.57 5.25
CA ILE A 113 -4.26 0.85 5.66
C ILE A 113 -3.88 -0.43 6.41
N GLN A 114 -2.91 -1.20 5.92
CA GLN A 114 -2.42 -2.41 6.56
C GLN A 114 -1.96 -2.12 7.99
N ARG A 115 -1.20 -1.03 8.20
CA ARG A 115 -0.79 -0.61 9.54
C ARG A 115 -1.99 -0.33 10.45
N ILE A 116 -3.03 0.34 9.95
CA ILE A 116 -4.26 0.59 10.74
C ILE A 116 -4.94 -0.73 11.10
N LEU A 117 -5.08 -1.66 10.14
CA LEU A 117 -5.70 -2.96 10.39
C LEU A 117 -4.92 -3.77 11.42
N VAL A 118 -3.59 -3.86 11.27
CA VAL A 118 -2.71 -4.57 12.20
C VAL A 118 -2.78 -3.95 13.59
N SER A 119 -2.69 -2.61 13.70
CA SER A 119 -2.80 -1.94 14.99
C SER A 119 -4.14 -2.19 15.68
N ARG A 120 -5.25 -2.23 14.94
CA ARG A 120 -6.57 -2.53 15.49
C ARG A 120 -6.74 -4.01 15.87
N ALA A 121 -6.19 -4.92 15.06
CA ALA A 121 -6.29 -6.35 15.31
C ALA A 121 -5.44 -6.79 16.51
N LEU A 122 -4.30 -6.13 16.75
CA LEU A 122 -3.33 -6.51 17.78
C LEU A 122 -3.33 -5.59 19.01
N ALA A 123 -4.30 -4.69 19.15
CA ALA A 123 -4.31 -3.66 20.20
C ALA A 123 -4.28 -4.28 21.62
N GLY A 124 -3.07 -4.47 22.16
CA GLY A 124 -2.82 -5.06 23.47
C GLY A 124 -2.99 -6.59 23.53
N GLN A 125 -3.07 -7.27 22.38
CA GLN A 125 -3.29 -8.72 22.31
C GLN A 125 -2.21 -9.41 21.49
N GLN A 126 -1.88 -10.64 21.88
CA GLN A 126 -0.95 -11.51 21.15
C GLN A 126 -1.72 -12.74 20.67
N PRO A 127 -1.69 -13.06 19.36
CA PRO A 127 -2.33 -14.26 18.86
C PRO A 127 -1.51 -15.51 19.22
N ASP A 128 -2.19 -16.56 19.64
CA ASP A 128 -1.61 -17.87 19.96
C ASP A 128 -1.35 -18.71 18.71
N SER A 129 -1.95 -18.34 17.57
CA SER A 129 -1.79 -19.04 16.30
C SER A 129 -1.96 -18.13 15.08
N SER A 130 -1.45 -18.60 13.93
CA SER A 130 -1.68 -17.93 12.64
C SER A 130 -3.16 -17.90 12.24
N ALA A 131 -3.94 -18.91 12.61
CA ALA A 131 -5.38 -18.95 12.38
C ALA A 131 -6.11 -17.85 13.14
N GLN A 132 -5.76 -17.63 14.41
CA GLN A 132 -6.33 -16.57 15.23
C GLN A 132 -5.94 -15.18 14.71
N LEU A 133 -4.68 -14.99 14.30
CA LEU A 133 -4.23 -13.75 13.67
C LEU A 133 -5.03 -13.44 12.39
N ILE A 134 -5.23 -14.45 11.54
CA ILE A 134 -6.04 -14.35 10.32
C ILE A 134 -7.47 -13.93 10.67
N GLU A 135 -8.09 -14.61 11.64
CA GLU A 135 -9.46 -14.33 12.07
C GLU A 135 -9.61 -12.88 12.54
N TRP A 136 -8.66 -12.40 13.36
CA TRP A 136 -8.68 -11.02 13.87
C TRP A 136 -8.50 -9.99 12.76
N LEU A 137 -7.56 -10.21 11.84
CA LEU A 137 -7.35 -9.31 10.70
C LEU A 137 -8.59 -9.25 9.79
N GLU A 138 -9.19 -10.41 9.49
CA GLU A 138 -10.42 -10.47 8.70
C GLU A 138 -11.61 -9.83 9.44
N ALA A 139 -11.70 -9.97 10.76
CA ALA A 139 -12.73 -9.32 11.57
C ALA A 139 -12.60 -7.79 11.54
N VAL A 140 -11.39 -7.25 11.68
CA VAL A 140 -11.14 -5.81 11.56
C VAL A 140 -11.46 -5.32 10.15
N ALA A 141 -11.13 -6.09 9.11
CA ALA A 141 -11.48 -5.76 7.73
C ALA A 141 -13.00 -5.72 7.50
N ARG A 142 -13.75 -6.69 8.03
CA ARG A 142 -15.23 -6.68 8.02
C ARG A 142 -15.78 -5.44 8.73
N GLY A 143 -15.24 -5.13 9.91
CA GLY A 143 -15.60 -3.93 10.67
C GLY A 143 -15.31 -2.63 9.90
N TRP A 144 -14.17 -2.56 9.19
CA TRP A 144 -13.84 -1.44 8.32
C TRP A 144 -14.85 -1.30 7.18
N ASN A 145 -15.19 -2.40 6.50
CA ASN A 145 -16.10 -2.40 5.36
C ASN A 145 -17.57 -2.09 5.72
N ALA A 146 -17.95 -2.15 7.00
CA ALA A 146 -19.27 -1.66 7.43
C ALA A 146 -19.41 -0.14 7.23
N HIS A 147 -18.33 0.61 7.41
CA HIS A 147 -18.26 2.06 7.17
C HIS A 147 -16.91 2.41 6.52
N PRO A 148 -16.70 2.06 5.24
CA PRO A 148 -15.40 2.17 4.61
C PRO A 148 -15.01 3.64 4.53
N THR A 149 -13.77 3.95 4.93
CA THR A 149 -13.25 5.31 4.88
C THR A 149 -12.40 5.48 3.61
N PRO A 150 -12.81 6.32 2.65
CA PRO A 150 -12.00 6.58 1.47
C PRO A 150 -10.65 7.15 1.87
N SER A 151 -9.59 6.49 1.42
CA SER A 151 -8.24 7.05 1.55
C SER A 151 -8.00 7.98 0.36
N ILE A 152 -7.51 9.18 0.63
CA ILE A 152 -7.22 10.20 -0.40
C ILE A 152 -5.72 10.47 -0.37
N TRP A 153 -5.10 10.52 -1.54
CA TRP A 153 -3.70 10.89 -1.68
C TRP A 153 -3.45 12.29 -1.12
N GLY A 154 -2.58 12.37 -0.11
CA GLY A 154 -2.08 13.65 0.39
C GLY A 154 -1.19 14.32 -0.65
N GLY A 155 -1.51 15.55 -1.06
CA GLY A 155 -0.65 16.31 -1.98
C GLY A 155 0.66 16.77 -1.32
N LYS A 156 1.52 17.45 -2.10
CA LYS A 156 2.83 18.02 -1.65
C LYS A 156 2.75 18.83 -0.34
N ARG A 157 1.58 19.39 0.01
CA ARG A 157 1.34 20.11 1.26
C ARG A 157 1.26 19.18 2.49
N ALA A 158 0.66 18.00 2.36
CA ALA A 158 0.60 17.02 3.43
C ALA A 158 2.00 16.49 3.77
N LEU A 159 2.79 16.19 2.74
CA LEU A 159 4.20 15.78 2.86
C LEU A 159 5.03 16.83 3.62
N ARG A 160 4.91 18.11 3.24
CA ARG A 160 5.60 19.21 3.94
C ARG A 160 5.22 19.30 5.42
N ARG A 161 3.95 19.07 5.76
CA ARG A 161 3.46 19.09 7.15
C ARG A 161 3.98 17.89 7.95
N GLN A 162 4.05 16.72 7.34
CA GLN A 162 4.63 15.53 7.96
C GLN A 162 6.11 15.73 8.24
N GLN A 163 6.91 16.13 7.24
CA GLN A 163 8.33 16.43 7.41
C GLN A 163 8.56 17.54 8.46
N ALA A 164 7.69 18.54 8.52
CA ALA A 164 7.77 19.58 9.55
C ALA A 164 7.47 19.06 10.96
N ARG A 165 6.60 18.04 11.10
CA ARG A 165 6.34 17.36 12.38
C ARG A 165 7.53 16.49 12.78
N GLU A 166 8.05 15.68 11.86
CA GLU A 166 9.22 14.81 12.07
C GLU A 166 10.49 15.60 12.42
N ARG A 167 10.65 16.82 11.90
CA ARG A 167 11.76 17.73 12.24
C ARG A 167 11.66 18.35 13.64
N ARG A 168 10.49 18.35 14.29
CA ARG A 168 10.39 18.75 15.70
C ARG A 168 10.76 17.53 16.51
N TYR A 169 11.89 17.58 17.21
CA TYR A 169 12.46 16.41 17.86
C TYR A 169 11.42 15.74 18.77
N HIS A 170 10.93 14.58 18.34
CA HIS A 170 9.99 13.79 19.09
C HIS A 170 10.70 13.21 20.31
N LEU A 171 10.17 13.48 21.50
CA LEU A 171 10.61 12.86 22.75
C LEU A 171 10.05 11.42 22.80
N GLY A 172 10.69 10.51 22.04
CA GLY A 172 10.27 9.12 21.92
C GLY A 172 8.91 8.93 21.22
N GLY A 173 8.26 7.79 21.42
CA GLY A 173 6.99 7.40 20.78
C GLY A 173 5.74 8.16 21.26
N SER A 174 5.90 9.29 21.97
CA SER A 174 4.79 10.13 22.43
C SER A 174 4.60 11.35 21.52
N GLY A 175 3.40 11.94 21.54
CA GLY A 175 3.10 13.19 20.81
C GLY A 175 3.82 14.44 21.32
N ALA A 176 4.73 14.30 22.29
CA ALA A 176 5.53 15.40 22.82
C ALA A 176 6.63 15.81 21.84
N VAL A 177 6.69 17.10 21.56
CA VAL A 177 7.70 17.71 20.69
C VAL A 177 8.53 18.70 21.48
N THR A 178 9.85 18.71 21.27
CA THR A 178 10.71 19.81 21.73
C THR A 178 11.08 20.73 20.57
N HIS A 179 11.14 22.03 20.85
CA HIS A 179 11.59 23.07 19.93
C HIS A 179 13.12 23.25 19.95
N GLN A 180 13.81 22.56 20.85
CA GLN A 180 15.26 22.60 21.04
C GLN A 180 15.86 21.20 20.80
N PRO A 181 17.02 21.08 20.14
CA PRO A 181 17.72 19.80 19.98
C PRO A 181 18.09 19.23 21.35
N ILE A 182 17.85 17.94 21.57
CA ILE A 182 18.32 17.26 22.78
C ILE A 182 19.76 16.79 22.50
N PRO A 183 20.76 17.22 23.28
CA PRO A 183 22.14 16.78 23.07
C PRO A 183 22.25 15.27 23.28
N GLN A 184 22.72 14.57 22.26
CA GLN A 184 23.06 13.16 22.36
C GLN A 184 24.38 13.07 23.15
N ARG A 185 24.33 12.69 24.44
CA ARG A 185 25.56 12.40 25.19
C ARG A 185 26.21 11.16 24.56
N ASP A 186 27.43 11.33 24.06
CA ASP A 186 28.25 10.23 23.58
C ASP A 186 28.32 9.11 24.62
N ARG A 187 28.14 7.87 24.16
CA ARG A 187 28.05 6.65 24.98
C ARG A 187 29.37 6.23 25.66
N TYR A 188 30.38 7.10 25.68
CA TYR A 188 31.68 6.83 26.30
C TYR A 188 32.05 7.94 27.27
N GLN A 189 31.42 7.94 28.45
CA GLN A 189 32.00 8.40 29.71
C GLN A 189 30.94 8.22 30.81
N TRP A 190 30.98 7.07 31.47
CA TRP A 190 30.39 6.95 32.80
C TRP A 190 31.45 7.37 33.81
N PRO A 191 31.26 8.44 34.60
CA PRO A 191 32.00 8.57 35.85
C PRO A 191 31.59 7.42 36.76
N GLN A 192 32.55 6.62 37.19
CA GLN A 192 32.37 5.55 38.16
C GLN A 192 31.59 6.06 39.38
N ALA A 193 30.48 5.40 39.69
CA ALA A 193 29.79 5.58 40.95
C ALA A 193 30.72 5.10 42.08
N LYS A 194 31.29 6.04 42.84
CA LYS A 194 31.91 5.71 44.13
C LYS A 194 30.80 5.36 45.10
N GLN A 195 30.75 4.10 45.51
CA GLN A 195 29.98 3.63 46.65
C GLN A 195 30.44 4.40 47.90
N MET A 196 29.50 4.95 48.67
CA MET A 196 29.70 5.22 50.09
C MET A 196 28.91 4.16 50.86
N THR A 197 29.65 3.31 51.56
CA THR A 197 29.13 2.41 52.60
C THR A 197 29.15 3.13 53.94
N HIS A 198 28.04 2.99 54.67
CA HIS A 198 27.75 3.32 56.07
C HIS A 198 27.82 4.79 56.51
#